data_AF-A0A965NBH3-F1
#
_entry.id   AF-A0A965NBH3-F1
#
_cell.length_a   1.000
_cell.length_b   1.000
_cell.length_c   1.000
_cell.angle_alpha   90.00
_cell.angle_beta   90.00
_cell.angle_gamma   90.00
#
_symmetry.space_group_name_H-M   'P 1'
#
loop_
_entity.id
_entity.type
_entity.pdbx_description
1 polymer ?
#
loop_
_entity_poly.entity_id
_entity_poly.type
_entity_poly.pdbx_seq_one_letter_code
_entity_poly.pdbx_strand_id
1 'polypeptide(L)'
;EARRPDATRLVQAYHQSATTLNLLRAFTKGGFADLARVHAWNQEFVADSAMGQRYAVVADDIERALRFMAACGIDLGRESHLHEVDFYVSHEALILPYEQALTRRDSLTGDWFDCSAHMLWIGNRTRQLDGAHVEFLRGVGNPLGMKVGTDLTPQETVALVERLNPENIPGRITLISRMGRDLIEDKLPAQIGALKDAGLSVVWTCDPMHGNTFTTQGDIKTRRFDDILAEVRSFFNIHQSLGTWAGGLHIELTGDDVTECLGGGMGLSEKDLGLNYTSMCDPRLNASQSLDLAFHVAEYLSQR
;
A
#
# COMPACT_ATOMS: atom_id res chain seq x y z
N GLU A 1 -4.28 27.71 19.43
CA GLU A 1 -4.93 28.06 18.15
C GLU A 1 -4.73 27.00 17.05
N ALA A 2 -3.50 26.61 16.70
CA ALA A 2 -3.22 25.66 15.59
C ALA A 2 -3.87 24.27 15.67
N ARG A 3 -4.26 23.80 16.88
CA ARG A 3 -4.94 22.50 17.10
C ARG A 3 -6.47 22.59 17.05
N ARG A 4 -7.06 23.78 16.88
CA ARG A 4 -8.52 23.92 16.78
C ARG A 4 -8.99 23.34 15.44
N PRO A 5 -9.97 22.42 15.42
CA PRO A 5 -10.55 21.96 14.18
C PRO A 5 -11.07 23.15 13.35
N ASP A 6 -10.78 23.13 12.05
CA ASP A 6 -11.11 24.19 11.12
C ASP A 6 -11.65 23.58 9.83
N ALA A 7 -12.94 23.80 9.55
CA ALA A 7 -13.63 23.22 8.41
C ALA A 7 -13.06 23.71 7.06
N THR A 8 -12.40 24.88 7.02
CA THR A 8 -11.77 25.38 5.80
C THR A 8 -10.63 24.48 5.31
N ARG A 9 -10.04 23.69 6.22
CA ARG A 9 -9.01 22.70 5.88
C ARG A 9 -9.52 21.58 4.98
N LEU A 10 -10.84 21.31 4.97
CA LEU A 10 -11.42 20.33 4.05
C LEU A 10 -11.30 20.80 2.59
N VAL A 11 -11.54 22.08 2.34
CA VAL A 11 -11.39 22.70 1.01
C VAL A 11 -9.92 22.76 0.62
N GLN A 12 -9.04 23.10 1.56
CA GLN A 12 -7.59 23.07 1.33
C GLN A 12 -7.10 21.66 0.96
N ALA A 13 -7.54 20.63 1.69
CA ALA A 13 -7.22 19.24 1.40
C ALA A 13 -7.69 18.83 0.01
N TYR A 14 -8.92 19.19 -0.37
CA TYR A 14 -9.43 18.95 -1.72
C TYR A 14 -8.55 19.56 -2.82
N HIS A 15 -8.17 20.85 -2.69
CA HIS A 15 -7.33 21.51 -3.68
C HIS A 15 -5.93 20.90 -3.80
N GLN A 16 -5.32 20.52 -2.67
CA GLN A 16 -4.05 19.82 -2.66
C GLN A 16 -4.17 18.47 -3.37
N SER A 17 -5.18 17.65 -3.02
CA SER A 17 -5.41 16.34 -3.61
C SER A 17 -5.67 16.40 -5.11
N ALA A 18 -6.50 17.35 -5.57
CA ALA A 18 -6.81 17.53 -6.99
C ALA A 18 -5.55 17.92 -7.79
N THR A 19 -4.74 18.83 -7.26
CA THR A 19 -3.49 19.27 -7.90
C THR A 19 -2.48 18.12 -7.96
N THR A 20 -2.30 17.39 -6.85
CA THR A 20 -1.42 16.23 -6.77
C THR A 20 -1.84 15.14 -7.75
N LEU A 21 -3.13 14.77 -7.80
CA LEU A 21 -3.61 13.74 -8.72
C LEU A 21 -3.47 14.15 -10.19
N ASN A 22 -3.69 15.43 -10.51
CA ASN A 22 -3.45 15.94 -11.85
C ASN A 22 -1.98 15.79 -12.27
N LEU A 23 -1.05 16.12 -11.36
CA LEU A 23 0.38 15.94 -11.62
C LEU A 23 0.76 14.46 -11.76
N LEU A 24 0.23 13.57 -10.91
CA LEU A 24 0.47 12.13 -11.01
C LEU A 24 0.00 11.57 -12.35
N ARG A 25 -1.20 11.94 -12.80
CA ARG A 25 -1.71 11.53 -14.13
C ARG A 25 -0.83 12.02 -15.27
N ALA A 26 -0.32 13.25 -15.17
CA ALA A 26 0.61 13.79 -16.15
C ALA A 26 1.93 13.00 -16.19
N PHE A 27 2.47 12.57 -15.04
CA PHE A 27 3.67 11.72 -15.01
C PHE A 27 3.40 10.32 -15.56
N THR A 28 2.32 9.67 -15.15
CA THR A 28 2.08 8.26 -15.48
C THR A 28 1.64 8.05 -16.93
N LYS A 29 1.09 9.09 -17.58
CA LYS A 29 0.65 9.08 -18.98
C LYS A 29 1.53 9.93 -19.92
N GLY A 30 2.36 10.81 -19.38
CA GLY A 30 3.23 11.72 -20.15
C GLY A 30 4.65 11.19 -20.39
N GLY A 31 4.87 9.88 -20.29
CA GLY A 31 6.17 9.24 -20.53
C GLY A 31 7.15 9.31 -19.36
N PHE A 32 6.74 9.81 -18.17
CA PHE A 32 7.60 9.68 -16.99
C PHE A 32 7.71 8.23 -16.55
N ALA A 33 6.63 7.45 -16.67
CA ALA A 33 6.51 6.03 -16.30
C ALA A 33 6.97 5.04 -17.40
N ASP A 34 7.66 5.51 -18.43
CA ASP A 34 8.15 4.70 -19.54
C ASP A 34 9.21 3.69 -19.09
N LEU A 35 9.02 2.41 -19.43
CA LEU A 35 9.97 1.33 -19.09
C LEU A 35 11.37 1.56 -19.66
N ALA A 36 11.51 2.26 -20.80
CA ALA A 36 12.81 2.64 -21.35
C ALA A 36 13.57 3.61 -20.44
N ARG A 37 12.89 4.26 -19.48
CA ARG A 37 13.47 5.17 -18.49
C ARG A 37 13.83 4.49 -17.17
N VAL A 38 13.69 3.17 -17.05
CA VAL A 38 13.97 2.41 -15.82
C VAL A 38 15.38 2.66 -15.26
N HIS A 39 16.37 2.88 -16.12
CA HIS A 39 17.74 3.25 -15.72
C HIS A 39 17.85 4.68 -15.16
N ALA A 40 17.04 5.62 -15.64
CA ALA A 40 17.05 7.01 -15.14
C ALA A 40 16.53 7.08 -13.70
N TRP A 41 15.55 6.25 -13.33
CA TRP A 41 15.11 6.12 -11.94
C TRP A 41 16.15 5.46 -11.04
N ASN A 42 17.13 4.73 -11.58
CA ASN A 42 18.23 4.15 -10.78
C ASN A 42 19.30 5.18 -10.41
N GLN A 43 19.65 6.04 -11.37
CA GLN A 43 20.80 6.94 -11.27
C GLN A 43 20.64 8.02 -10.19
N GLU A 44 19.41 8.40 -9.85
CA GLU A 44 19.16 9.44 -8.85
C GLU A 44 19.18 8.92 -7.40
N PHE A 45 19.02 7.61 -7.16
CA PHE A 45 18.66 7.13 -5.82
C PHE A 45 19.65 6.18 -5.15
N VAL A 46 20.42 5.34 -5.90
CA VAL A 46 21.09 4.18 -5.27
C VAL A 46 22.43 3.78 -5.92
N ALA A 47 23.05 4.62 -6.76
CA ALA A 47 24.19 4.23 -7.61
C ALA A 47 25.35 3.51 -6.88
N ASP A 48 25.64 3.87 -5.63
CA ASP A 48 26.78 3.33 -4.86
C ASP A 48 26.41 2.21 -3.85
N SER A 49 25.13 1.80 -3.78
CA SER A 49 24.68 0.78 -2.82
C SER A 49 24.62 -0.62 -3.44
N ALA A 50 24.77 -1.66 -2.61
CA ALA A 50 24.62 -3.06 -3.04
C ALA A 50 23.24 -3.34 -3.66
N MET A 51 22.20 -2.62 -3.22
CA MET A 51 20.85 -2.73 -3.81
C MET A 51 20.75 -2.01 -5.16
N GLY A 52 21.47 -0.90 -5.35
CA GLY A 52 21.56 -0.23 -6.65
C GLY A 52 22.22 -1.13 -7.70
N GLN A 53 23.19 -1.94 -7.29
CA GLN A 53 23.80 -2.96 -8.17
C GLN A 53 22.79 -4.06 -8.55
N ARG A 54 21.99 -4.56 -7.60
CA ARG A 54 20.92 -5.54 -7.90
C ARG A 54 19.86 -4.95 -8.84
N TYR A 55 19.49 -3.69 -8.63
CA TYR A 55 18.58 -3.00 -9.53
C TYR A 55 19.15 -2.78 -10.92
N ALA A 56 20.44 -2.44 -11.04
CA ALA A 56 21.08 -2.30 -12.33
C ALA A 56 20.96 -3.58 -13.18
N VAL A 57 21.09 -4.75 -12.56
CA VAL A 57 20.86 -6.04 -13.25
C VAL A 57 19.43 -6.16 -13.77
N VAL A 58 18.42 -5.85 -12.96
CA VAL A 58 17.02 -5.90 -13.41
C VAL A 58 16.73 -4.88 -14.51
N ALA A 59 17.28 -3.67 -14.39
CA ALA A 59 17.15 -2.64 -15.40
C ALA A 59 17.80 -3.08 -16.73
N ASP A 60 19.00 -3.66 -16.69
CA ASP A 60 19.67 -4.23 -17.86
C ASP A 60 18.84 -5.37 -18.48
N ASP A 61 18.23 -6.23 -17.65
CA ASP A 61 17.38 -7.33 -18.11
C ASP A 61 16.11 -6.82 -18.82
N ILE A 62 15.50 -5.74 -18.29
CA ILE A 62 14.37 -5.05 -18.92
C ILE A 62 14.81 -4.45 -20.26
N GLU A 63 15.96 -3.79 -20.31
CA GLU A 63 16.49 -3.24 -21.56
C GLU A 63 16.72 -4.33 -22.60
N ARG A 64 17.31 -5.48 -22.20
CA ARG A 64 17.49 -6.63 -23.09
C ARG A 64 16.16 -7.18 -23.59
N ALA A 65 15.14 -7.26 -22.74
CA ALA A 65 13.80 -7.69 -23.14
C ALA A 65 13.15 -6.73 -24.15
N LEU A 66 13.25 -5.42 -23.93
CA LEU A 66 12.75 -4.40 -24.87
C LEU A 66 13.48 -4.50 -26.24
N ARG A 67 14.81 -4.65 -26.23
CA ARG A 67 15.60 -4.86 -27.45
C ARG A 67 15.21 -6.15 -28.18
N PHE A 68 14.92 -7.22 -27.44
CA PHE A 68 14.44 -8.48 -28.02
C PHE A 68 13.06 -8.31 -28.69
N MET A 69 12.11 -7.66 -28.02
CA MET A 69 10.80 -7.33 -28.59
C MET A 69 10.94 -6.53 -29.89
N ALA A 70 11.78 -5.51 -29.90
CA ALA A 70 12.07 -4.72 -31.10
C ALA A 70 12.70 -5.58 -32.23
N ALA A 71 13.64 -6.47 -31.88
CA ALA A 71 14.26 -7.39 -32.85
C ALA A 71 13.25 -8.41 -33.44
N CYS A 72 12.20 -8.75 -32.69
CA CYS A 72 11.06 -9.54 -33.18
C CYS A 72 10.08 -8.74 -34.07
N GLY A 73 10.34 -7.45 -34.32
CA GLY A 73 9.52 -6.60 -35.16
C GLY A 73 8.38 -5.87 -34.44
N ILE A 74 8.39 -5.85 -33.09
CA ILE A 74 7.43 -5.06 -32.30
C ILE A 74 7.86 -3.59 -32.35
N ASP A 75 6.97 -2.72 -32.81
CA ASP A 75 7.17 -1.28 -32.79
C ASP A 75 6.87 -0.73 -31.40
N LEU A 76 7.91 -0.67 -30.55
CA LEU A 76 7.78 -0.26 -29.15
C LEU A 76 7.07 1.10 -29.03
N GLY A 77 7.37 2.06 -29.92
CA GLY A 77 6.79 3.41 -29.86
C GLY A 77 5.27 3.47 -30.09
N ARG A 78 4.66 2.39 -30.61
CA ARG A 78 3.20 2.27 -30.77
C ARG A 78 2.54 1.49 -29.62
N GLU A 79 3.32 0.83 -28.80
CA GLU A 79 2.85 0.04 -27.66
C GLU A 79 2.68 0.93 -26.42
N SER A 80 1.54 1.62 -26.32
CA SER A 80 1.23 2.51 -25.18
C SER A 80 1.42 1.87 -23.80
N HIS A 81 1.21 0.55 -23.68
CA HIS A 81 1.41 -0.21 -22.44
C HIS A 81 2.87 -0.28 -21.96
N LEU A 82 3.86 0.01 -22.83
CA LEU A 82 5.27 0.10 -22.44
C LEU A 82 5.66 1.50 -21.92
N HIS A 83 4.86 2.51 -22.27
CA HIS A 83 5.15 3.92 -22.05
C HIS A 83 4.27 4.57 -20.97
N GLU A 84 3.20 3.88 -20.57
CA GLU A 84 2.21 4.38 -19.61
C GLU A 84 1.92 3.35 -18.52
N VAL A 85 1.57 3.86 -17.33
CA VAL A 85 1.11 3.03 -16.21
C VAL A 85 -0.23 3.55 -15.71
N ASP A 86 -1.14 2.64 -15.37
CA ASP A 86 -2.34 2.98 -14.62
C ASP A 86 -1.99 3.13 -13.14
N PHE A 87 -2.20 4.33 -12.62
CA PHE A 87 -1.93 4.67 -11.23
C PHE A 87 -3.22 5.06 -10.53
N TYR A 88 -3.48 4.41 -9.40
CA TYR A 88 -4.68 4.62 -8.60
C TYR A 88 -4.31 5.27 -7.27
N VAL A 89 -5.26 6.02 -6.71
CA VAL A 89 -5.11 6.68 -5.40
C VAL A 89 -6.08 6.09 -4.40
N SER A 90 -5.63 6.03 -3.15
CA SER A 90 -6.42 5.59 -2.01
C SER A 90 -6.09 6.40 -0.76
N HIS A 91 -7.05 6.44 0.18
CA HIS A 91 -6.87 6.97 1.54
C HIS A 91 -7.82 6.27 2.52
N GLU A 92 -7.56 6.46 3.82
CA GLU A 92 -8.50 6.04 4.86
C GLU A 92 -9.73 6.93 4.80
N ALA A 93 -10.90 6.33 4.56
CA ALA A 93 -12.18 7.04 4.63
C ALA A 93 -12.46 7.39 6.10
N LEU A 94 -11.92 8.50 6.60
CA LEU A 94 -11.93 8.83 8.02
C LEU A 94 -12.88 9.99 8.32
N ILE A 95 -12.76 11.08 7.56
CA ILE A 95 -13.51 12.32 7.78
C ILE A 95 -14.79 12.26 6.94
N LEU A 96 -15.82 11.57 7.45
CA LEU A 96 -17.05 11.30 6.70
C LEU A 96 -17.73 12.53 6.06
N PRO A 97 -17.72 13.75 6.64
CA PRO A 97 -18.23 14.93 5.95
C PRO A 97 -17.48 15.26 4.64
N TYR A 98 -16.18 14.95 4.56
CA TYR A 98 -15.37 15.12 3.36
C TYR A 98 -15.73 14.06 2.30
N GLU A 99 -15.77 12.79 2.72
CA GLU A 99 -16.13 11.65 1.87
C GLU A 99 -17.55 11.80 1.29
N GLN A 100 -18.53 12.14 2.14
CA GLN A 100 -19.90 12.41 1.71
C GLN A 100 -19.97 13.57 0.70
N ALA A 101 -19.21 14.65 0.91
CA ALA A 101 -19.19 15.79 0.00
C ALA A 101 -18.58 15.46 -1.37
N LEU A 102 -17.79 14.38 -1.48
CA LEU A 102 -17.15 13.91 -2.72
C LEU A 102 -17.82 12.68 -3.34
N THR A 103 -18.85 12.14 -2.68
CA THR A 103 -19.68 11.05 -3.21
C THR A 103 -20.60 11.54 -4.33
N ARG A 104 -20.58 10.84 -5.47
CA ARG A 104 -21.34 11.17 -6.68
C ARG A 104 -22.12 9.96 -7.15
N ARG A 105 -23.21 10.23 -7.85
CA ARG A 105 -23.98 9.20 -8.54
C ARG A 105 -23.44 9.06 -9.97
N ASP A 106 -23.07 7.84 -10.34
CA ASP A 106 -22.67 7.54 -11.71
C ASP A 106 -23.86 7.79 -12.66
N SER A 107 -23.59 8.45 -13.78
CA SER A 107 -24.64 8.85 -14.73
C SER A 107 -25.17 7.70 -15.59
N LEU A 108 -24.43 6.60 -15.69
CA LEU A 108 -24.76 5.44 -16.54
C LEU A 108 -25.48 4.36 -15.75
N THR A 109 -24.96 3.99 -14.57
CA THR A 109 -25.51 2.92 -13.73
C THR A 109 -26.47 3.46 -12.67
N GLY A 110 -26.29 4.71 -12.24
CA GLY A 110 -27.03 5.27 -11.12
C GLY A 110 -26.51 4.83 -9.75
N ASP A 111 -25.37 4.13 -9.69
CA ASP A 111 -24.72 3.73 -8.43
C ASP A 111 -23.99 4.91 -7.79
N TRP A 112 -23.72 4.80 -6.49
CA TRP A 112 -22.95 5.81 -5.77
C TRP A 112 -21.48 5.43 -5.74
N PHE A 113 -20.60 6.39 -5.99
CA PHE A 113 -19.16 6.24 -5.81
C PHE A 113 -18.65 7.41 -4.99
N ASP A 114 -17.80 7.12 -4.02
CA ASP A 114 -16.99 8.18 -3.43
C ASP A 114 -15.87 8.54 -4.40
N CYS A 115 -15.97 9.72 -5.01
CA CYS A 115 -15.01 10.18 -6.00
C CYS A 115 -13.83 10.93 -5.36
N SER A 116 -13.65 10.83 -4.04
CA SER A 116 -12.46 11.33 -3.34
C SER A 116 -11.20 10.54 -3.69
N ALA A 117 -11.34 9.24 -3.95
CA ALA A 117 -10.27 8.32 -4.36
C ALA A 117 -10.82 7.14 -5.18
N HIS A 118 -9.93 6.32 -5.74
CA HIS A 118 -10.35 5.12 -6.47
C HIS A 118 -10.71 3.99 -5.50
N MET A 119 -9.88 3.80 -4.47
CA MET A 119 -10.05 2.80 -3.41
C MET A 119 -10.06 3.50 -2.06
N LEU A 120 -10.91 3.05 -1.15
CA LEU A 120 -11.01 3.59 0.21
C LEU A 120 -10.85 2.47 1.23
N TRP A 121 -10.23 2.75 2.37
CA TRP A 121 -10.15 1.76 3.46
C TRP A 121 -10.72 2.24 4.78
N ILE A 122 -11.16 1.27 5.59
CA ILE A 122 -11.54 1.46 6.99
C ILE A 122 -10.35 1.14 7.88
N GLY A 123 -10.00 2.07 8.78
CA GLY A 123 -8.93 1.90 9.75
C GLY A 123 -9.27 0.91 10.86
N ASN A 124 -8.25 0.49 11.61
CA ASN A 124 -8.43 -0.48 12.70
C ASN A 124 -9.33 0.04 13.83
N ARG A 125 -9.48 1.37 13.96
CA ARG A 125 -10.21 2.04 15.05
C ARG A 125 -11.62 2.47 14.66
N THR A 126 -11.97 2.34 13.38
CA THR A 126 -13.22 2.86 12.77
C THR A 126 -14.06 1.77 12.11
N ARG A 127 -13.70 0.49 12.33
CA ARG A 127 -14.32 -0.70 11.74
C ARG A 127 -15.37 -1.36 12.65
N GLN A 128 -16.09 -0.58 13.45
CA GLN A 128 -17.21 -1.11 14.22
C GLN A 128 -18.31 -1.56 13.26
N LEU A 129 -18.85 -2.77 13.45
CA LEU A 129 -19.81 -3.39 12.51
C LEU A 129 -21.03 -2.50 12.25
N ASP A 130 -21.59 -1.91 13.30
CA ASP A 130 -22.73 -0.98 13.24
C ASP A 130 -22.28 0.50 13.22
N GLY A 131 -21.00 0.75 12.93
CA GLY A 131 -20.39 2.07 12.93
C GLY A 131 -20.64 2.85 11.63
N ALA A 132 -20.47 4.18 11.73
CA ALA A 132 -20.73 5.10 10.62
C ALA A 132 -19.84 4.85 9.38
N HIS A 133 -18.59 4.43 9.57
CA HIS A 133 -17.67 4.17 8.46
C HIS A 133 -18.04 2.93 7.66
N VAL A 134 -18.44 1.84 8.35
CA VAL A 134 -18.96 0.62 7.69
C VAL A 134 -20.27 0.94 6.97
N GLU A 135 -21.16 1.70 7.62
CA GLU A 135 -22.43 2.14 7.04
C GLU A 135 -22.26 3.01 5.80
N PHE A 136 -21.26 3.90 5.79
CA PHE A 136 -20.94 4.73 4.63
C PHE A 136 -20.39 3.87 3.49
N LEU A 137 -19.35 3.07 3.74
CA LEU A 137 -18.65 2.34 2.68
C LEU A 137 -19.43 1.16 2.09
N ARG A 138 -20.37 0.56 2.83
CA ARG A 138 -21.26 -0.45 2.24
C ARG A 138 -22.15 0.10 1.12
N GLY A 139 -22.31 1.43 1.03
CA GLY A 139 -23.19 2.10 0.07
C GLY A 139 -22.50 2.62 -1.19
N VAL A 140 -21.16 2.56 -1.28
CA VAL A 140 -20.40 3.09 -2.43
C VAL A 140 -19.83 1.97 -3.28
N GLY A 141 -19.67 2.18 -4.60
CA GLY A 141 -19.21 1.20 -5.58
C GLY A 141 -17.69 1.03 -5.65
N ASN A 142 -16.91 1.83 -4.94
CA ASN A 142 -15.44 1.75 -4.90
C ASN A 142 -14.93 0.39 -4.40
N PRO A 143 -13.81 -0.15 -4.90
CA PRO A 143 -13.06 -1.18 -4.18
C PRO A 143 -12.74 -0.71 -2.77
N LEU A 144 -12.92 -1.60 -1.80
CA LEU A 144 -12.79 -1.30 -0.38
C LEU A 144 -11.58 -1.98 0.22
N GLY A 145 -11.10 -1.43 1.32
CA GLY A 145 -10.07 -2.02 2.17
C GLY A 145 -10.50 -2.00 3.62
N MET A 146 -9.95 -2.92 4.41
CA MET A 146 -10.16 -2.94 5.84
C MET A 146 -8.89 -3.38 6.55
N LYS A 147 -8.42 -2.58 7.50
CA LYS A 147 -7.31 -2.97 8.38
C LYS A 147 -7.76 -4.10 9.29
N VAL A 148 -7.00 -5.19 9.29
CA VAL A 148 -7.19 -6.37 10.16
C VAL A 148 -6.02 -6.43 11.14
N GLY A 149 -6.27 -5.95 12.37
CA GLY A 149 -5.33 -6.02 13.49
C GLY A 149 -5.51 -7.29 14.34
N THR A 150 -4.68 -7.40 15.37
CA THR A 150 -4.65 -8.54 16.30
C THR A 150 -5.84 -8.58 17.27
N ASP A 151 -6.60 -7.48 17.33
CA ASP A 151 -7.77 -7.27 18.18
C ASP A 151 -9.08 -7.75 17.52
N LEU A 152 -9.05 -8.18 16.25
CA LEU A 152 -10.21 -8.70 15.55
C LEU A 152 -10.30 -10.21 15.64
N THR A 153 -11.46 -10.73 16.02
CA THR A 153 -11.73 -12.18 15.95
C THR A 153 -12.08 -12.60 14.52
N PRO A 154 -11.85 -13.87 14.13
CA PRO A 154 -12.22 -14.35 12.79
C PRO A 154 -13.71 -14.19 12.48
N GLN A 155 -14.59 -14.42 13.45
CA GLN A 155 -16.05 -14.30 13.29
C GLN A 155 -16.48 -12.85 13.01
N GLU A 156 -15.87 -11.89 13.72
CA GLU A 156 -16.12 -10.46 13.46
C GLU A 156 -15.59 -10.03 12.08
N THR A 157 -14.44 -10.55 11.62
CA THR A 157 -13.95 -10.30 10.26
C THR A 157 -14.93 -10.81 9.21
N VAL A 158 -15.46 -12.03 9.38
CA VAL A 158 -16.48 -12.60 8.49
C VAL A 158 -17.71 -11.68 8.43
N ALA A 159 -18.26 -11.28 9.58
CA ALA A 159 -19.43 -10.42 9.64
C ALA A 159 -19.20 -9.04 8.97
N LEU A 160 -18.01 -8.46 9.14
CA LEU A 160 -17.63 -7.21 8.47
C LEU A 160 -17.53 -7.37 6.95
N VAL A 161 -16.96 -8.48 6.47
CA VAL A 161 -16.86 -8.76 5.03
C VAL A 161 -18.24 -8.99 4.42
N GLU A 162 -19.12 -9.74 5.07
CA GLU A 162 -20.51 -9.93 4.61
C GLU A 162 -21.27 -8.60 4.54
N ARG A 163 -20.99 -7.67 5.46
CA ARG A 163 -21.60 -6.33 5.46
C ARG A 163 -21.09 -5.44 4.34
N LEU A 164 -19.81 -5.53 3.99
CA LEU A 164 -19.13 -4.66 3.02
C LEU A 164 -19.09 -5.22 1.58
N ASN A 165 -19.23 -6.54 1.45
CA ASN A 165 -19.26 -7.29 0.19
C ASN A 165 -20.42 -8.32 0.19
N PRO A 166 -21.68 -7.87 0.31
CA PRO A 166 -22.83 -8.77 0.48
C PRO A 166 -23.07 -9.70 -0.73
N GLU A 167 -22.65 -9.28 -1.91
CA GLU A 167 -22.75 -10.06 -3.16
C GLU A 167 -21.53 -10.96 -3.42
N ASN A 168 -20.57 -10.97 -2.48
CA ASN A 168 -19.35 -11.76 -2.55
C ASN A 168 -18.55 -11.56 -3.86
N ILE A 169 -18.51 -10.31 -4.35
CA ILE A 169 -17.84 -9.94 -5.61
C ILE A 169 -16.31 -10.08 -5.41
N PRO A 170 -15.59 -10.90 -6.18
CA PRO A 170 -14.14 -11.00 -6.07
C PRO A 170 -13.46 -9.65 -6.35
N GLY A 171 -12.48 -9.28 -5.52
CA GLY A 171 -11.77 -8.00 -5.65
C GLY A 171 -12.50 -6.79 -5.07
N ARG A 172 -13.74 -6.94 -4.59
CA ARG A 172 -14.50 -5.86 -3.94
C ARG A 172 -13.86 -5.40 -2.63
N ILE A 173 -13.32 -6.32 -1.84
CA ILE A 173 -12.72 -5.98 -0.53
C ILE A 173 -11.33 -6.58 -0.38
N THR A 174 -10.42 -5.73 0.08
CA THR A 174 -9.04 -6.06 0.44
C THR A 174 -8.88 -6.07 1.96
N LEU A 175 -8.51 -7.22 2.53
CA LEU A 175 -8.15 -7.34 3.93
C LEU A 175 -6.66 -7.02 4.10
N ILE A 176 -6.37 -5.99 4.89
CA ILE A 176 -5.03 -5.44 5.08
C ILE A 176 -4.52 -5.88 6.45
N SER A 177 -3.80 -7.00 6.52
CA SER A 177 -3.30 -7.57 7.77
C SER A 177 -2.14 -6.75 8.32
N ARG A 178 -2.21 -6.35 9.60
CA ARG A 178 -1.18 -5.57 10.28
C ARG A 178 -0.90 -6.12 11.68
N MET A 179 -0.40 -7.35 11.73
CA MET A 179 -0.35 -8.15 12.96
C MET A 179 0.92 -7.89 13.77
N GLY A 180 1.99 -7.46 13.12
CA GLY A 180 3.33 -7.43 13.70
C GLY A 180 4.02 -8.77 13.53
N ARG A 181 5.35 -8.74 13.39
CA ARG A 181 6.20 -9.93 13.19
C ARG A 181 6.00 -11.04 14.22
N ASP A 182 5.68 -10.67 15.46
CA ASP A 182 5.60 -11.61 16.58
C ASP A 182 4.25 -12.32 16.67
N LEU A 183 3.21 -11.78 16.02
CA LEU A 183 1.83 -12.28 16.16
C LEU A 183 1.23 -12.76 14.84
N ILE A 184 1.86 -12.46 13.69
CA ILE A 184 1.32 -12.82 12.38
C ILE A 184 1.14 -14.34 12.21
N GLU A 185 2.10 -15.15 12.64
CA GLU A 185 2.05 -16.61 12.48
C GLU A 185 0.94 -17.25 13.32
N ASP A 186 0.63 -16.66 14.48
CA ASP A 186 -0.43 -17.15 15.35
C ASP A 186 -1.83 -16.69 14.92
N LYS A 187 -1.94 -15.47 14.36
CA LYS A 187 -3.23 -14.79 14.15
C LYS A 187 -3.75 -14.89 12.73
N LEU A 188 -2.90 -14.73 11.73
CA LEU A 188 -3.34 -14.66 10.34
C LEU A 188 -3.92 -15.99 9.82
N PRO A 189 -3.39 -17.18 10.15
CA PRO A 189 -3.97 -18.44 9.66
C PRO A 189 -5.43 -18.63 10.07
N ALA A 190 -5.79 -18.28 11.31
CA ALA A 190 -7.17 -18.38 11.80
C ALA A 190 -8.12 -17.43 11.06
N GLN A 191 -7.65 -16.22 10.72
CA GLN A 191 -8.39 -15.25 9.91
C GLN A 191 -8.64 -15.79 8.50
N ILE A 192 -7.59 -16.24 7.81
CA ILE A 192 -7.69 -16.80 6.45
C ILE A 192 -8.63 -18.02 6.44
N GLY A 193 -8.48 -18.92 7.42
CA GLY A 193 -9.31 -20.11 7.56
C GLY A 193 -10.80 -19.79 7.66
N ALA A 194 -11.18 -18.87 8.56
CA ALA A 194 -12.59 -18.51 8.74
C ALA A 194 -13.22 -17.90 7.47
N LEU A 195 -12.49 -17.05 6.74
CA LEU A 195 -12.99 -16.44 5.50
C LEU A 195 -13.12 -17.49 4.39
N LYS A 196 -12.20 -18.46 4.33
CA LYS A 196 -12.25 -19.58 3.39
C LYS A 196 -13.42 -20.51 3.69
N ASP A 197 -13.64 -20.85 4.96
CA ASP A 197 -14.74 -21.70 5.40
C ASP A 197 -16.10 -21.04 5.16
N ALA A 198 -16.18 -19.71 5.28
CA ALA A 198 -17.35 -18.92 4.93
C ALA A 198 -17.55 -18.73 3.40
N GLY A 199 -16.60 -19.17 2.56
CA GLY A 199 -16.67 -19.02 1.11
C GLY A 199 -16.57 -17.57 0.62
N LEU A 200 -15.93 -16.68 1.39
CA LEU A 200 -15.85 -15.25 1.10
C LEU A 200 -14.62 -14.91 0.24
N SER A 201 -14.87 -14.16 -0.83
CA SER A 201 -13.89 -13.72 -1.82
C SER A 201 -13.28 -12.39 -1.39
N VAL A 202 -12.01 -12.43 -0.98
CA VAL A 202 -11.26 -11.26 -0.52
C VAL A 202 -9.85 -11.24 -1.14
N VAL A 203 -9.26 -10.05 -1.22
CA VAL A 203 -7.83 -9.90 -1.51
C VAL A 203 -7.09 -9.74 -0.18
N TRP A 204 -6.04 -10.54 0.05
CA TRP A 204 -5.18 -10.36 1.23
C TRP A 204 -3.99 -9.48 0.88
N THR A 205 -3.73 -8.47 1.69
CA THR A 205 -2.51 -7.65 1.62
C THR A 205 -1.85 -7.55 3.00
N CYS A 206 -0.53 -7.41 3.02
CA CYS A 206 0.22 -7.22 4.25
C CYS A 206 0.58 -5.74 4.45
N ASP A 207 0.25 -5.20 5.60
CA ASP A 207 0.74 -3.94 6.15
C ASP A 207 1.75 -4.26 7.26
N PRO A 208 3.04 -4.44 6.89
CA PRO A 208 4.10 -4.78 7.84
C PRO A 208 4.58 -3.57 8.64
N MET A 209 3.91 -2.42 8.53
CA MET A 209 4.38 -1.16 9.08
C MET A 209 3.74 -0.91 10.45
N HIS A 210 2.41 -0.89 10.47
CA HIS A 210 1.67 -0.43 11.63
C HIS A 210 1.72 -1.43 12.79
N GLY A 211 1.97 -2.72 12.53
CA GLY A 211 2.13 -3.76 13.56
C GLY A 211 3.49 -3.72 14.28
N ASN A 212 4.51 -3.12 13.65
CA ASN A 212 5.92 -3.18 14.08
C ASN A 212 6.46 -1.84 14.60
N THR A 213 5.57 -0.93 15.01
CA THR A 213 5.98 0.39 15.54
C THR A 213 6.31 0.28 17.01
N PHE A 214 7.46 0.81 17.41
CA PHE A 214 7.86 0.94 18.82
C PHE A 214 8.39 2.35 19.08
N THR A 215 8.57 2.69 20.35
CA THR A 215 9.10 4.00 20.78
C THR A 215 10.47 3.79 21.41
N THR A 216 11.46 4.57 20.98
CA THR A 216 12.83 4.52 21.54
C THR A 216 12.86 5.11 22.96
N GLN A 217 14.01 5.00 23.64
CA GLN A 217 14.20 5.66 24.94
C GLN A 217 14.10 7.20 24.86
N GLY A 218 14.26 7.78 23.67
CA GLY A 218 14.14 9.22 23.41
C GLY A 218 12.73 9.67 23.00
N ASP A 219 11.70 8.85 23.22
CA ASP A 219 10.30 9.12 22.83
C ASP A 219 10.07 9.34 21.32
N ILE A 220 10.96 8.81 20.48
CA ILE A 220 10.82 8.83 19.02
C ILE A 220 10.18 7.52 18.57
N LYS A 221 9.08 7.61 17.81
CA LYS A 221 8.49 6.44 17.16
C LYS A 221 9.36 6.00 15.99
N THR A 222 9.67 4.71 15.92
CA THR A 222 10.41 4.13 14.80
C THR A 222 9.93 2.70 14.54
N ARG A 223 10.47 2.09 13.49
CA ARG A 223 10.24 0.69 13.07
C ARG A 223 11.59 0.10 12.69
N ARG A 224 11.80 -1.20 12.91
CA ARG A 224 13.00 -1.91 12.42
C ARG A 224 12.69 -2.52 11.06
N PHE A 225 13.54 -2.26 10.08
CA PHE A 225 13.39 -2.81 8.74
C PHE A 225 13.36 -4.35 8.74
N ASP A 226 14.16 -4.99 9.59
CA ASP A 226 14.17 -6.47 9.71
C ASP A 226 12.83 -7.03 10.23
N ASP A 227 12.14 -6.29 11.11
CA ASP A 227 10.83 -6.70 11.63
C ASP A 227 9.75 -6.54 10.55
N ILE A 228 9.84 -5.48 9.75
CA ILE A 228 9.00 -5.28 8.55
C ILE A 228 9.19 -6.44 7.58
N LEU A 229 10.43 -6.79 7.24
CA LEU A 229 10.74 -7.92 6.35
C LEU A 229 10.28 -9.26 6.93
N ALA A 230 10.42 -9.46 8.24
CA ALA A 230 9.99 -10.68 8.91
C ALA A 230 8.47 -10.89 8.77
N GLU A 231 7.67 -9.84 8.99
CA GLU A 231 6.21 -9.94 8.81
C GLU A 231 5.82 -10.21 7.34
N VAL A 232 6.48 -9.56 6.38
CA VAL A 232 6.28 -9.85 4.95
C VAL A 232 6.60 -11.30 4.63
N ARG A 233 7.74 -11.81 5.08
CA ARG A 233 8.13 -13.21 4.86
C ARG A 233 7.11 -14.18 5.43
N SER A 234 6.70 -13.99 6.68
CA SER A 234 5.70 -14.85 7.33
C SER A 234 4.36 -14.77 6.60
N PHE A 235 3.93 -13.59 6.13
CA PHE A 235 2.73 -13.44 5.30
C PHE A 235 2.76 -14.32 4.03
N PHE A 236 3.85 -14.27 3.26
CA PHE A 236 4.01 -15.11 2.07
C PHE A 236 4.01 -16.60 2.39
N ASN A 237 4.73 -17.02 3.44
CA ASN A 237 4.83 -18.40 3.88
C ASN A 237 3.48 -18.97 4.36
N ILE A 238 2.71 -18.18 5.11
CA ILE A 238 1.37 -18.56 5.58
C ILE A 238 0.43 -18.75 4.39
N HIS A 239 0.44 -17.83 3.43
CA HIS A 239 -0.38 -17.97 2.24
C HIS A 239 -0.01 -19.22 1.42
N GLN A 240 1.29 -19.49 1.25
CA GLN A 240 1.78 -20.69 0.57
C GLN A 240 1.33 -21.97 1.29
N SER A 241 1.48 -22.05 2.62
CA SER A 241 1.12 -23.24 3.40
C SER A 241 -0.39 -23.52 3.41
N LEU A 242 -1.22 -22.48 3.33
CA LEU A 242 -2.68 -22.59 3.26
C LEU A 242 -3.25 -22.74 1.84
N GLY A 243 -2.39 -22.69 0.82
CA GLY A 243 -2.78 -22.72 -0.59
C GLY A 243 -3.66 -21.53 -0.98
N THR A 244 -3.33 -20.34 -0.48
CA THR A 244 -4.06 -19.09 -0.74
C THR A 244 -3.14 -18.03 -1.35
N TRP A 245 -3.72 -16.96 -1.89
CA TRP A 245 -2.96 -15.93 -2.61
C TRP A 245 -2.56 -14.78 -1.69
N ALA A 246 -1.25 -14.52 -1.57
CA ALA A 246 -0.75 -13.26 -1.01
C ALA A 246 -0.89 -12.17 -2.09
N GLY A 247 -1.90 -11.31 -1.95
CA GLY A 247 -2.36 -10.38 -2.98
C GLY A 247 -1.59 -9.08 -3.12
N GLY A 248 -0.79 -8.69 -2.12
CA GLY A 248 0.05 -7.50 -2.22
C GLY A 248 0.53 -6.97 -0.87
N LEU A 249 1.08 -5.76 -0.90
CA LEU A 249 1.57 -5.03 0.27
C LEU A 249 0.92 -3.65 0.38
N HIS A 250 0.87 -3.13 1.61
CA HIS A 250 0.43 -1.78 1.93
C HIS A 250 1.48 -1.15 2.86
N ILE A 251 2.31 -0.26 2.33
CA ILE A 251 3.48 0.30 3.03
C ILE A 251 3.45 1.82 3.08
N GLU A 252 4.12 2.39 4.08
CA GLU A 252 4.32 3.83 4.22
C GLU A 252 5.75 4.18 3.82
N LEU A 253 5.91 4.96 2.76
CA LEU A 253 7.21 5.32 2.20
C LEU A 253 7.30 6.79 1.81
N THR A 254 8.53 7.27 1.61
CA THR A 254 8.83 8.52 0.92
C THR A 254 10.04 8.34 0.00
N GLY A 255 10.08 9.12 -1.08
CA GLY A 255 11.25 9.19 -1.96
C GLY A 255 12.42 9.99 -1.37
N ASP A 256 12.20 10.68 -0.25
CA ASP A 256 13.22 11.47 0.44
C ASP A 256 14.20 10.58 1.24
N ASP A 257 15.43 11.06 1.42
CA ASP A 257 16.46 10.42 2.24
C ASP A 257 16.25 10.72 3.75
N VAL A 258 15.16 10.17 4.30
CA VAL A 258 14.78 10.34 5.71
C VAL A 258 15.39 9.26 6.61
N THR A 259 15.58 9.61 7.88
CA THR A 259 16.04 8.69 8.93
C THR A 259 14.91 8.36 9.90
N GLU A 260 13.88 7.69 9.41
CA GLU A 260 12.65 7.41 10.18
C GLU A 260 12.54 5.95 10.66
N CYS A 261 12.94 4.99 9.82
CA CYS A 261 13.04 3.56 10.17
C CYS A 261 14.50 3.11 10.35
N LEU A 262 14.73 2.23 11.32
CA LEU A 262 16.04 1.65 11.62
C LEU A 262 16.40 0.51 10.66
N GLY A 263 17.70 0.28 10.47
CA GLY A 263 18.22 -0.82 9.65
C GLY A 263 18.16 -0.55 8.14
N GLY A 264 17.99 -1.62 7.35
CA GLY A 264 18.12 -1.60 5.89
C GLY A 264 19.57 -1.48 5.43
N GLY A 265 19.79 -1.38 4.12
CA GLY A 265 21.14 -1.33 3.52
C GLY A 265 22.07 -0.23 4.07
N MET A 266 21.53 0.85 4.63
CA MET A 266 22.32 1.94 5.26
C MET A 266 22.66 1.69 6.73
N GLY A 267 22.07 0.67 7.37
CA GLY A 267 22.37 0.34 8.78
C GLY A 267 21.96 1.41 9.78
N LEU A 268 20.86 2.13 9.54
CA LEU A 268 20.42 3.24 10.38
C LEU A 268 20.17 2.79 11.83
N SER A 269 20.75 3.51 12.77
CA SER A 269 20.64 3.29 14.21
C SER A 269 19.74 4.34 14.88
N GLU A 270 19.39 4.13 16.15
CA GLU A 270 18.57 5.10 16.89
C GLU A 270 19.22 6.49 16.99
N LYS A 271 20.55 6.58 16.89
CA LYS A 271 21.28 7.86 16.91
C LYS A 271 21.07 8.68 15.64
N ASP A 272 20.75 8.00 14.54
CA ASP A 272 20.60 8.61 13.22
C ASP A 272 19.19 9.20 13.02
N LEU A 273 18.22 8.82 13.87
CA LEU A 273 16.85 9.33 13.78
C LEU A 273 16.78 10.85 13.87
N GLY A 274 17.67 11.49 14.63
CA GLY A 274 17.70 12.95 14.76
C GLY A 274 18.22 13.71 13.52
N LEU A 275 18.77 13.00 12.52
CA LEU A 275 19.38 13.63 11.35
C LEU A 275 18.34 14.18 10.37
N ASN A 276 17.30 13.41 10.03
CA ASN A 276 16.29 13.81 9.07
C ASN A 276 14.93 13.10 9.30
N TYR A 277 14.29 13.36 10.44
CA TYR A 277 12.95 12.85 10.75
C TYR A 277 11.90 13.90 10.37
N THR A 278 11.10 13.64 9.33
CA THR A 278 10.18 14.65 8.76
C THR A 278 8.71 14.25 8.84
N SER A 279 8.41 12.98 9.11
CA SER A 279 7.03 12.53 9.30
C SER A 279 6.37 13.19 10.51
N MET A 280 5.12 13.60 10.31
CA MET A 280 4.27 14.18 11.35
C MET A 280 3.45 13.12 12.12
N CYS A 281 3.50 11.86 11.67
CA CYS A 281 2.71 10.77 12.25
C CYS A 281 3.61 9.56 12.54
N ASP A 282 3.69 8.62 11.61
CA ASP A 282 4.44 7.38 11.78
C ASP A 282 5.69 7.37 10.87
N PRO A 283 6.75 6.65 11.27
CA PRO A 283 8.03 6.58 10.56
C PRO A 283 7.90 5.83 9.22
N ARG A 284 8.34 6.43 8.12
CA ARG A 284 8.25 5.86 6.76
C ARG A 284 9.53 5.15 6.36
N LEU A 285 9.42 4.23 5.39
CA LEU A 285 10.59 3.75 4.66
C LEU A 285 11.12 4.89 3.78
N ASN A 286 12.43 5.12 3.78
CA ASN A 286 13.06 5.97 2.78
C ASN A 286 13.18 5.25 1.43
N ALA A 287 13.69 5.95 0.41
CA ALA A 287 13.81 5.40 -0.94
C ALA A 287 14.65 4.10 -0.98
N SER A 288 15.80 4.07 -0.29
CA SER A 288 16.68 2.90 -0.28
C SER A 288 16.01 1.69 0.40
N GLN A 289 15.37 1.88 1.56
CA GLN A 289 14.66 0.82 2.26
C GLN A 289 13.45 0.31 1.47
N SER A 290 12.75 1.21 0.77
CA SER A 290 11.61 0.85 -0.07
C SER A 290 12.03 -0.03 -1.25
N LEU A 291 13.16 0.29 -1.88
CA LEU A 291 13.69 -0.51 -2.98
C LEU A 291 14.20 -1.87 -2.50
N ASP A 292 14.89 -1.90 -1.36
CA ASP A 292 15.35 -3.13 -0.72
C ASP A 292 14.18 -4.08 -0.42
N LEU A 293 13.09 -3.55 0.15
CA LEU A 293 11.86 -4.31 0.37
C LEU A 293 11.28 -4.88 -0.94
N ALA A 294 11.24 -4.08 -2.01
CA ALA A 294 10.72 -4.53 -3.30
C ALA A 294 11.51 -5.73 -3.87
N PHE A 295 12.84 -5.73 -3.72
CA PHE A 295 13.67 -6.87 -4.14
C PHE A 295 13.38 -8.14 -3.35
N HIS A 296 13.26 -8.05 -2.02
CA HIS A 296 12.91 -9.20 -1.20
C HIS A 296 11.53 -9.77 -1.55
N VAL A 297 10.56 -8.90 -1.84
CA VAL A 297 9.23 -9.33 -2.28
C VAL A 297 9.27 -10.02 -3.65
N ALA A 298 10.08 -9.51 -4.59
CA ALA A 298 10.29 -10.16 -5.88
C ALA A 298 10.89 -11.56 -5.73
N GLU A 299 11.88 -11.73 -4.83
CA GLU A 299 12.44 -13.04 -4.51
C GLU A 299 11.36 -14.00 -3.98
N TYR A 300 10.50 -13.57 -3.05
CA TYR A 300 9.39 -14.40 -2.55
C TYR A 300 8.37 -14.77 -3.61
N LEU A 301 8.07 -13.86 -4.53
CA LEU A 301 7.16 -14.13 -5.64
C LEU A 301 7.74 -15.14 -6.64
N SER A 302 9.06 -15.12 -6.87
CA SER A 302 9.74 -16.05 -7.80
C SER A 302 9.87 -17.49 -7.29
N GLN A 303 9.75 -17.71 -5.98
CA GLN A 303 9.86 -19.03 -5.34
C GLN A 303 8.53 -19.78 -5.24
N ARG A 304 7.44 -19.19 -5.75
CA ARG A 304 6.12 -19.80 -5.84
C ARG A 304 5.99 -20.69 -7.05
#